data_AF-A0A554J143-F1
#
_entry.id   AF-A0A554J143-F1
#
_cell.length_a   1.000
_cell.length_b   1.000
_cell.length_c   1.000
_cell.angle_alpha   90.00
_cell.angle_beta   90.00
_cell.angle_gamma   90.00
#
_symmetry.space_group_name_H-M   'P 1'
#
loop_
_entity.id
_entity.type
_entity.pdbx_description
1 polymer ?
#
loop_
_entity_poly.entity_id
_entity_poly.type
_entity_poly.pdbx_seq_one_letter_code
_entity_poly.pdbx_strand_id
1 'polypeptide(L)'
;MREGFEKQLHVFGDRSKKEKRRMQNDGDEEVGSEIEHMQMIADAAVAMGTSERAQEEVFFKQQKKQEIMNMLHERLRALDRVRKFEYVGKKEGKTVYFDDQSGRYFQRGEKNEGVTQMTKGDMMTDGMWGVTYRMDFSIPRNVAKRFFIETARREIHDLLDDQISITEAESDINRGSGNDTAYEAIHERGKDREETEGELAERMTQSYLRKLSYDYDVPFKVIDSDPEMDVEDKIDFILRFDGHDRGVSVNVGVQFTTSVKEMTIRKKEYQIAQVKKRLSAEKDAPVQDLILVSIPIHETLEVYTAWNKNKKKNPGGPDALWSKETKRLVFEGVFAKLHNIITEDEIISLWEKIESEMTTRH
;
A
#
# COMPACT_ATOMS: atom_id res chain seq x y z
N MET A 1 -3.51 -8.93 -13.81
CA MET A 1 -4.96 -8.61 -13.88
C MET A 1 -5.57 -9.10 -15.18
N ARG A 2 -6.61 -9.95 -15.07
CA ARG A 2 -7.33 -10.50 -16.22
C ARG A 2 -8.10 -9.40 -16.97
N GLU A 3 -8.01 -9.39 -18.29
CA GLU A 3 -8.67 -8.38 -19.16
C GLU A 3 -10.19 -8.32 -18.95
N GLY A 4 -10.83 -9.46 -18.62
CA GLY A 4 -12.26 -9.53 -18.32
C GLY A 4 -12.66 -8.78 -17.04
N PHE A 5 -11.84 -8.87 -15.99
CA PHE A 5 -12.07 -8.19 -14.71
C PHE A 5 -11.94 -6.67 -14.85
N GLU A 6 -10.90 -6.21 -15.54
CA GLU A 6 -10.69 -4.77 -15.76
C GLU A 6 -11.87 -4.13 -16.52
N LYS A 7 -12.34 -4.79 -17.59
CA LYS A 7 -13.52 -4.35 -18.35
C LYS A 7 -14.76 -4.23 -17.46
N GLN A 8 -14.96 -5.17 -16.53
CA GLN A 8 -16.10 -5.12 -15.60
C GLN A 8 -15.98 -4.00 -14.58
N LEU A 9 -14.80 -3.78 -14.01
CA LEU A 9 -14.56 -2.65 -13.10
C LEU A 9 -14.85 -1.31 -13.78
N HIS A 10 -14.55 -1.19 -15.08
CA HIS A 10 -14.93 -0.02 -15.87
C HIS A 10 -16.45 0.15 -15.99
N VAL A 11 -17.19 -0.92 -16.32
CA VAL A 11 -18.66 -0.90 -16.41
C VAL A 11 -19.29 -0.50 -15.07
N PHE A 12 -18.87 -1.14 -13.97
CA PHE A 12 -19.34 -0.80 -12.62
C PHE A 12 -18.99 0.65 -12.26
N GLY A 13 -17.78 1.10 -12.57
CA GLY A 13 -17.35 2.47 -12.30
C GLY A 13 -18.21 3.51 -13.02
N ASP A 14 -18.55 3.27 -14.28
CA ASP A 14 -19.41 4.17 -15.05
C ASP A 14 -20.85 4.17 -14.55
N ARG A 15 -21.37 3.01 -14.12
CA ARG A 15 -22.70 2.91 -13.50
C ARG A 15 -22.76 3.67 -12.17
N SER A 16 -21.80 3.47 -11.27
CA SER A 16 -21.73 4.17 -9.98
C SER A 16 -21.69 5.69 -10.13
N LYS A 17 -20.99 6.20 -11.17
CA LYS A 17 -21.00 7.64 -11.50
C LYS A 17 -22.36 8.13 -11.98
N LYS A 18 -23.08 7.33 -12.77
CA LYS A 18 -24.42 7.67 -13.29
C LYS A 18 -25.47 7.69 -12.17
N GLU A 19 -25.48 6.68 -11.30
CA GLU A 19 -26.40 6.60 -10.16
C GLU A 19 -26.25 7.81 -9.23
N LYS A 20 -25.01 8.19 -8.91
CA LYS A 20 -24.75 9.37 -8.08
C LYS A 20 -25.23 10.68 -8.72
N ARG A 21 -25.13 10.81 -10.05
CA ARG A 21 -25.66 11.98 -10.78
C ARG A 21 -27.19 12.00 -10.76
N ARG A 22 -27.84 10.84 -10.88
CA ARG A 22 -29.31 10.71 -10.78
C ARG A 22 -29.81 11.10 -9.39
N MET A 23 -29.21 10.54 -8.33
CA MET A 23 -29.56 10.88 -6.94
C MET A 23 -29.38 12.38 -6.60
N GLN A 24 -28.54 13.10 -7.34
CA GLN A 24 -28.34 14.55 -7.17
C GLN A 24 -29.32 15.40 -7.97
N ASN A 25 -29.95 14.85 -9.02
CA ASN A 25 -30.71 15.62 -9.99
C ASN A 25 -32.22 15.30 -10.03
N ASP A 26 -32.67 14.07 -9.76
CA ASP A 26 -34.08 13.67 -9.92
C ASP A 26 -34.52 12.59 -8.91
N GLY A 27 -35.76 12.68 -8.43
CA GLY A 27 -36.31 11.85 -7.34
C GLY A 27 -37.21 10.68 -7.72
N ASP A 28 -37.47 10.39 -9.01
CA ASP A 28 -38.61 9.54 -9.42
C ASP A 28 -38.33 8.41 -10.45
N GLU A 29 -37.07 8.03 -10.74
CA GLU A 29 -36.73 6.90 -11.65
C GLU A 29 -36.15 5.66 -10.92
N GLU A 30 -36.81 5.19 -9.85
CA GLU A 30 -36.27 4.09 -9.01
C GLU A 30 -36.37 2.70 -9.66
N VAL A 31 -37.53 2.34 -10.25
CA VAL A 31 -37.81 0.93 -10.63
C VAL A 31 -37.03 0.46 -11.87
N GLY A 32 -36.86 1.31 -12.88
CA GLY A 32 -36.06 0.98 -14.07
C GLY A 32 -34.56 0.87 -13.76
N SER A 33 -34.11 1.58 -12.72
CA SER A 33 -32.72 1.58 -12.26
C SER A 33 -32.33 0.26 -11.59
N GLU A 34 -33.24 -0.31 -10.78
CA GLU A 34 -33.01 -1.57 -10.06
C GLU A 34 -32.93 -2.79 -10.99
N ILE A 35 -33.81 -2.86 -12.00
CA ILE A 35 -33.80 -3.99 -12.96
C ILE A 35 -32.50 -3.99 -13.77
N GLU A 36 -32.06 -2.82 -14.26
CA GLU A 36 -30.77 -2.68 -14.94
C GLU A 36 -29.59 -3.03 -14.04
N HIS A 37 -29.66 -2.68 -12.76
CA HIS A 37 -28.63 -3.01 -11.78
C HIS A 37 -28.53 -4.52 -11.56
N MET A 38 -29.64 -5.20 -11.26
CA MET A 38 -29.67 -6.65 -11.07
C MET A 38 -29.19 -7.40 -12.32
N GLN A 39 -29.62 -6.97 -13.51
CA GLN A 39 -29.17 -7.57 -14.77
C GLN A 39 -27.66 -7.43 -14.97
N MET A 40 -27.10 -6.25 -14.67
CA MET A 40 -25.67 -6.01 -14.76
C MET A 40 -24.86 -6.91 -13.79
N ILE A 41 -25.35 -7.10 -12.56
CA ILE A 41 -24.73 -7.99 -11.57
C ILE A 41 -24.78 -9.45 -12.05
N ALA A 42 -25.92 -9.90 -12.56
CA ALA A 42 -26.09 -11.25 -13.10
C ALA A 42 -25.18 -11.51 -14.31
N ASP A 43 -25.13 -10.57 -15.26
CA ASP A 43 -24.27 -10.67 -16.44
C ASP A 43 -22.77 -10.72 -16.05
N ALA A 44 -22.37 -9.93 -15.05
CA ALA A 44 -21.00 -9.94 -14.53
C ALA A 44 -20.66 -11.27 -13.83
N ALA A 45 -21.59 -11.82 -13.04
CA ALA A 45 -21.42 -13.08 -12.34
C ALA A 45 -21.22 -14.25 -13.31
N VAL A 46 -22.04 -14.29 -14.38
CA VAL A 46 -21.88 -15.28 -15.46
C VAL A 46 -20.54 -15.11 -16.17
N ALA A 47 -20.16 -13.87 -16.51
CA ALA A 47 -18.92 -13.61 -17.25
C ALA A 47 -17.65 -13.94 -16.46
N MET A 48 -17.66 -13.80 -15.13
CA MET A 48 -16.51 -14.15 -14.26
C MET A 48 -16.54 -15.58 -13.72
N GLY A 49 -17.67 -16.28 -13.86
CA GLY A 49 -17.89 -17.55 -13.18
C GLY A 49 -17.83 -17.39 -11.66
N THR A 50 -18.52 -16.38 -11.12
CA THR A 50 -18.65 -16.10 -9.67
C THR A 50 -20.12 -16.01 -9.26
N SER A 51 -20.41 -15.83 -7.97
CA SER A 51 -21.79 -15.58 -7.53
C SER A 51 -22.24 -14.13 -7.79
N GLU A 52 -23.56 -13.92 -7.92
CA GLU A 52 -24.15 -12.57 -7.96
C GLU A 52 -23.83 -11.78 -6.68
N ARG A 53 -23.81 -12.46 -5.52
CA ARG A 53 -23.46 -11.85 -4.24
C ARG A 53 -22.04 -11.29 -4.22
N ALA A 54 -21.06 -12.01 -4.77
CA ALA A 54 -19.70 -11.50 -4.90
C ALA A 54 -19.65 -10.26 -5.80
N GLN A 55 -20.36 -10.29 -6.93
CA GLN A 55 -20.40 -9.16 -7.85
C GLN A 55 -21.12 -7.94 -7.25
N GLU A 56 -22.14 -8.15 -6.43
CA GLU A 56 -22.78 -7.09 -5.64
C GLU A 56 -21.78 -6.46 -4.64
N GLU A 57 -20.99 -7.28 -3.95
CA GLU A 57 -19.95 -6.79 -3.04
C GLU A 57 -18.84 -6.01 -3.79
N VAL A 58 -18.41 -6.50 -4.96
CA VAL A 58 -17.46 -5.82 -5.85
C VAL A 58 -18.03 -4.48 -6.31
N PHE A 59 -19.30 -4.42 -6.69
CA PHE A 59 -19.96 -3.18 -7.09
C PHE A 59 -20.03 -2.16 -5.94
N PHE A 60 -20.40 -2.58 -4.74
CA PHE A 60 -20.42 -1.71 -3.57
C PHE A 60 -19.03 -1.13 -3.25
N LYS A 61 -17.97 -1.94 -3.37
CA LYS A 61 -16.58 -1.46 -3.25
C LYS A 61 -16.23 -0.43 -4.34
N GLN A 62 -16.76 -0.59 -5.55
CA GLN A 62 -16.58 0.39 -6.63
C GLN A 62 -17.27 1.73 -6.32
N GLN A 63 -18.46 1.71 -5.71
CA GLN A 63 -19.11 2.93 -5.22
C GLN A 63 -18.25 3.63 -4.15
N LYS A 64 -17.71 2.88 -3.18
CA LYS A 64 -16.79 3.42 -2.17
C LYS A 64 -15.53 4.05 -2.76
N LYS A 65 -14.91 3.44 -3.77
CA LYS A 65 -13.77 4.05 -4.49
C LYS A 65 -14.13 5.41 -5.08
N GLN A 66 -15.33 5.53 -5.66
CA GLN A 66 -15.82 6.80 -6.19
C GLN A 66 -16.07 7.83 -5.09
N GLU A 67 -16.52 7.43 -3.90
CA GLU A 67 -16.62 8.30 -2.73
C GLU A 67 -15.26 8.81 -2.26
N ILE A 68 -14.25 7.93 -2.15
CA ILE A 68 -12.88 8.30 -1.79
C ILE A 68 -12.31 9.32 -2.78
N MET A 69 -12.51 9.10 -4.09
CA MET A 69 -12.09 10.07 -5.12
C MET A 69 -12.79 11.42 -4.99
N ASN A 70 -14.07 11.44 -4.64
CA ASN A 70 -14.80 12.68 -4.40
C ASN A 70 -14.28 13.41 -3.16
N MET A 71 -14.08 12.68 -2.05
CA MET A 71 -13.45 13.23 -0.85
C MET A 71 -12.07 13.80 -1.16
N LEU A 72 -11.24 13.08 -1.93
CA LEU A 72 -9.94 13.59 -2.36
C LEU A 72 -10.09 14.91 -3.12
N HIS A 73 -10.97 15.00 -4.12
CA HIS A 73 -11.20 16.23 -4.86
C HIS A 73 -11.68 17.39 -3.97
N GLU A 74 -12.57 17.12 -3.01
CA GLU A 74 -13.02 18.12 -2.03
C GLU A 74 -11.88 18.61 -1.16
N ARG A 75 -11.06 17.69 -0.60
CA ARG A 75 -9.88 18.01 0.20
C ARG A 75 -8.87 18.84 -0.59
N LEU A 76 -8.61 18.47 -1.85
CA LEU A 76 -7.71 19.20 -2.73
C LEU A 76 -8.24 20.60 -3.10
N ARG A 77 -9.54 20.75 -3.35
CA ARG A 77 -10.16 22.06 -3.57
C ARG A 77 -10.13 22.92 -2.31
N ALA A 78 -10.35 22.32 -1.15
CA ALA A 78 -10.23 23.02 0.14
C ALA A 78 -8.81 23.55 0.35
N LEU A 79 -7.77 22.82 -0.11
CA LEU A 79 -6.39 23.30 -0.10
C LEU A 79 -6.17 24.58 -0.90
N ASP A 80 -7.00 24.84 -1.91
CA ASP A 80 -6.84 26.00 -2.79
C ASP A 80 -7.71 27.20 -2.37
N ARG A 81 -8.77 26.97 -1.60
CA ARG A 81 -9.79 28.00 -1.29
C ARG A 81 -9.57 28.73 0.04
N VAL A 82 -8.85 28.16 1.01
CA VAL A 82 -8.81 28.72 2.38
C VAL A 82 -7.37 28.97 2.86
N ARG A 83 -7.08 30.21 3.29
CA ARG A 83 -5.84 30.59 4.02
C ARG A 83 -5.79 30.06 5.46
N LYS A 84 -6.84 29.39 5.92
CA LYS A 84 -7.01 28.82 7.26
C LYS A 84 -7.76 27.50 7.14
N PHE A 85 -7.03 26.39 7.17
CA PHE A 85 -7.63 25.07 7.23
C PHE A 85 -8.30 24.90 8.59
N GLU A 86 -9.64 24.97 8.64
CA GLU A 86 -10.35 24.26 9.69
C GLU A 86 -10.41 22.79 9.26
N TYR A 87 -9.45 22.01 9.76
CA TYR A 87 -9.46 20.54 9.84
C TYR A 87 -10.02 19.79 8.62
N VAL A 88 -9.15 19.53 7.64
CA VAL A 88 -9.49 18.65 6.51
C VAL A 88 -9.01 17.23 6.83
N GLY A 89 -9.91 16.35 7.29
CA GLY A 89 -9.62 14.97 7.67
C GLY A 89 -10.83 14.25 8.30
N LYS A 90 -10.69 12.97 8.69
CA LYS A 90 -11.70 12.32 9.56
C LYS A 90 -11.75 13.09 10.89
N LYS A 91 -12.94 13.21 11.51
CA LYS A 91 -13.13 13.94 12.79
C LYS A 91 -12.19 13.41 13.89
N GLU A 92 -11.86 12.14 13.80
CA GLU A 92 -10.97 11.38 14.68
C GLU A 92 -9.56 11.32 14.06
N GLY A 93 -8.54 11.73 14.81
CA GLY A 93 -7.14 11.66 14.38
C GLY A 93 -6.23 12.66 15.08
N LYS A 94 -4.96 12.27 15.23
CA LYS A 94 -3.92 13.13 15.80
C LYS A 94 -3.65 14.33 14.90
N THR A 95 -3.36 15.49 15.48
CA THR A 95 -3.10 16.70 14.70
C THR A 95 -1.61 16.82 14.40
N VAL A 96 -1.26 16.99 13.13
CA VAL A 96 0.13 17.18 12.69
C VAL A 96 0.30 18.64 12.27
N TYR A 97 1.40 19.25 12.72
CA TYR A 97 1.75 20.63 12.41
C TYR A 97 3.23 20.74 12.03
N PHE A 98 3.57 21.80 11.31
CA PHE A 98 4.93 22.13 10.93
C PHE A 98 5.39 23.34 11.74
N ASP A 99 6.57 23.26 12.30
CA ASP A 99 7.20 24.41 12.97
C ASP A 99 8.21 25.05 12.03
N ASP A 100 7.87 26.24 11.52
CA ASP A 100 8.71 27.01 10.60
C ASP A 100 10.08 27.37 11.21
N GLN A 101 10.20 27.46 12.54
CA GLN A 101 11.45 27.82 13.19
C GLN A 101 12.46 26.66 13.18
N SER A 102 12.00 25.46 13.50
CA SER A 102 12.85 24.27 13.50
C SER A 102 12.90 23.55 12.16
N GLY A 103 11.97 23.84 11.24
CA GLY A 103 11.82 23.13 9.98
C GLY A 103 11.37 21.68 10.15
N ARG A 104 10.72 21.34 11.28
CA ARG A 104 10.36 19.97 11.66
C ARG A 104 8.85 19.78 11.77
N TYR A 105 8.42 18.54 11.58
CA TYR A 105 7.03 18.13 11.74
C TYR A 105 6.80 17.56 13.14
N PHE A 106 5.62 17.83 13.67
CA PHE A 106 5.25 17.43 15.00
C PHE A 106 3.82 16.90 15.04
N GLN A 107 3.63 15.82 15.80
CA GLN A 107 2.34 15.26 16.14
C GLN A 107 1.92 15.75 17.53
N ARG A 108 0.68 16.25 17.64
CA ARG A 108 0.00 16.53 18.90
C ARG A 108 -1.16 15.55 19.07
N GLY A 109 -1.17 14.85 20.20
CA GLY A 109 -2.26 13.95 20.57
C GLY A 109 -3.50 14.69 21.09
N GLU A 110 -4.54 13.95 21.49
CA GLU A 110 -5.79 14.52 21.98
C GLU A 110 -5.67 14.85 23.49
N LYS A 111 -5.77 16.13 23.86
CA LYS A 111 -5.74 16.69 25.25
C LYS A 111 -4.55 16.23 26.12
N ASN A 112 -3.59 17.13 26.37
CA ASN A 112 -2.40 16.95 27.24
C ASN A 112 -1.41 15.85 26.82
N GLU A 113 -1.61 15.21 25.67
CA GLU A 113 -0.62 14.32 25.08
C GLU A 113 0.51 15.15 24.47
N GLY A 114 1.72 14.96 25.02
CA GLY A 114 2.93 15.69 24.63
C GLY A 114 3.21 15.68 23.12
N VAL A 115 4.01 16.65 22.70
CA VAL A 115 4.41 16.80 21.30
C VAL A 115 5.47 15.77 20.95
N THR A 116 5.31 15.05 19.85
CA THR A 116 6.30 14.09 19.34
C THR A 116 6.75 14.54 17.96
N GLN A 117 8.07 14.63 17.73
CA GLN A 117 8.62 14.92 16.41
C GLN A 117 8.36 13.74 15.46
N MET A 118 8.14 14.02 14.19
CA MET A 118 7.98 13.00 13.14
C MET A 118 8.62 13.46 11.83
N THR A 119 8.83 12.53 10.90
CA THR A 119 9.30 12.83 9.55
C THR A 119 8.14 12.93 8.56
N LYS A 120 8.46 13.34 7.32
CA LYS A 120 7.49 13.31 6.23
C LYS A 120 7.17 11.85 5.87
N GLY A 121 8.16 10.98 5.87
CA GLY A 121 8.01 9.54 5.68
C GLY A 121 7.01 8.95 6.65
N ASP A 122 7.20 9.18 7.96
CA ASP A 122 6.29 8.71 9.00
C ASP A 122 4.83 9.07 8.69
N MET A 123 4.59 10.35 8.38
CA MET A 123 3.26 10.86 8.06
C MET A 123 2.63 10.19 6.84
N MET A 124 3.42 9.83 5.82
CA MET A 124 2.92 9.19 4.60
C MET A 124 2.64 7.69 4.79
N THR A 125 3.41 7.01 5.64
CA THR A 125 3.35 5.56 5.80
C THR A 125 2.50 5.09 6.97
N ASP A 126 2.27 5.93 7.98
CA ASP A 126 1.64 5.52 9.24
C ASP A 126 0.22 4.96 9.12
N GLY A 127 -0.51 5.33 8.07
CA GLY A 127 -1.80 4.72 7.82
C GLY A 127 -1.73 3.27 7.32
N MET A 128 -0.56 2.75 6.93
CA MET A 128 -0.34 1.29 6.78
C MET A 128 -0.51 0.54 8.11
N TRP A 129 -0.42 1.27 9.22
CA TRP A 129 -0.58 0.77 10.59
C TRP A 129 -1.88 1.26 11.24
N GLY A 130 -2.82 1.75 10.43
CA GLY A 130 -4.11 2.28 10.89
C GLY A 130 -4.03 3.61 11.64
N VAL A 131 -2.91 4.33 11.57
CA VAL A 131 -2.79 5.67 12.17
C VAL A 131 -3.26 6.72 11.18
N THR A 132 -4.23 7.54 11.60
CA THR A 132 -4.77 8.64 10.81
C THR A 132 -4.39 10.00 11.40
N TYR A 133 -4.21 10.97 10.50
CA TYR A 133 -3.82 12.32 10.85
C TYR A 133 -4.82 13.36 10.36
N ARG A 134 -4.87 14.46 11.12
CA ARG A 134 -5.46 15.72 10.70
C ARG A 134 -4.33 16.73 10.48
N MET A 135 -4.33 17.39 9.34
CA MET A 135 -3.31 18.37 9.00
C MET A 135 -3.69 19.75 9.53
N ASP A 136 -2.78 20.37 10.26
CA ASP A 136 -2.84 21.79 10.63
C ASP A 136 -2.47 22.68 9.42
N PHE A 137 -2.87 23.96 9.48
CA PHE A 137 -2.61 24.93 8.41
C PHE A 137 -1.13 25.25 8.21
N SER A 138 -0.29 25.00 9.22
CA SER A 138 1.17 25.17 9.12
C SER A 138 1.84 24.22 8.13
N ILE A 139 1.21 23.09 7.79
CA ILE A 139 1.79 22.09 6.89
C ILE A 139 1.95 22.67 5.47
N PRO A 140 3.14 22.59 4.85
CA PRO A 140 3.34 23.04 3.47
C PRO A 140 2.35 22.40 2.49
N ARG A 141 1.77 23.20 1.58
CA ARG A 141 0.71 22.75 0.66
C ARG A 141 1.10 21.52 -0.16
N ASN A 142 2.33 21.47 -0.67
CA ASN A 142 2.83 20.34 -1.46
C ASN A 142 2.83 19.04 -0.63
N VAL A 143 3.17 19.14 0.65
CA VAL A 143 3.19 18.03 1.60
C VAL A 143 1.76 17.58 1.93
N ALA A 144 0.88 18.51 2.28
CA ALA A 144 -0.53 18.21 2.56
C ALA A 144 -1.24 17.57 1.33
N LYS A 145 -1.01 18.12 0.13
CA LYS A 145 -1.50 17.55 -1.13
C LYS A 145 -1.02 16.11 -1.31
N ARG A 146 0.28 15.85 -1.10
CA ARG A 146 0.83 14.50 -1.24
C ARG A 146 0.21 13.55 -0.22
N PHE A 147 0.07 13.96 1.04
CA PHE A 147 -0.56 13.15 2.08
C PHE A 147 -1.98 12.71 1.71
N PHE A 148 -2.83 13.63 1.24
CA PHE A 148 -4.18 13.26 0.83
C PHE A 148 -4.21 12.31 -0.37
N ILE A 149 -3.29 12.49 -1.33
CA ILE A 149 -3.15 11.58 -2.47
C ILE A 149 -2.72 10.19 -1.99
N GLU A 150 -1.72 10.07 -1.12
CA GLU A 150 -1.26 8.77 -0.61
C GLU A 150 -2.32 8.08 0.24
N THR A 151 -3.05 8.84 1.07
CA THR A 151 -4.16 8.30 1.87
C THR A 151 -5.25 7.74 0.96
N ALA A 152 -5.70 8.51 -0.04
CA ALA A 152 -6.72 8.07 -0.98
C ALA A 152 -6.22 6.90 -1.85
N ARG A 153 -4.95 6.92 -2.27
CA ARG A 153 -4.33 5.84 -3.03
C ARG A 153 -4.37 4.54 -2.25
N ARG A 154 -3.96 4.55 -0.98
CA ARG A 154 -4.02 3.37 -0.10
C ARG A 154 -5.45 2.87 0.07
N GLU A 155 -6.39 3.73 0.45
CA GLU A 155 -7.80 3.33 0.63
C GLU A 155 -8.42 2.76 -0.66
N ILE A 156 -8.03 3.25 -1.84
CA ILE A 156 -8.48 2.70 -3.13
C ILE A 156 -7.78 1.38 -3.45
N HIS A 157 -6.50 1.23 -3.11
CA HIS A 157 -5.73 0.01 -3.29
C HIS A 157 -6.32 -1.12 -2.42
N ASP A 158 -6.58 -0.86 -1.14
CA ASP A 158 -7.20 -1.83 -0.23
C ASP A 158 -8.54 -2.33 -0.79
N LEU A 159 -9.35 -1.43 -1.36
CA LEU A 159 -10.61 -1.80 -2.01
C LEU A 159 -10.42 -2.56 -3.33
N LEU A 160 -9.31 -2.36 -4.04
CA LEU A 160 -8.98 -3.12 -5.25
C LEU A 160 -8.53 -4.53 -4.89
N ASP A 161 -7.66 -4.66 -3.90
CA ASP A 161 -7.15 -5.94 -3.41
C ASP A 161 -8.32 -6.80 -2.91
N ASP A 162 -9.24 -6.21 -2.17
CA ASP A 162 -10.47 -6.85 -1.77
C ASP A 162 -11.31 -7.36 -2.96
N GLN A 163 -11.47 -6.54 -4.01
CA GLN A 163 -12.25 -6.93 -5.20
C GLN A 163 -11.58 -8.07 -5.96
N ILE A 164 -10.26 -8.04 -6.12
CA ILE A 164 -9.48 -9.11 -6.74
C ILE A 164 -9.64 -10.39 -5.91
N SER A 165 -9.46 -10.30 -4.59
CA SER A 165 -9.53 -11.46 -3.69
C SER A 165 -10.92 -12.10 -3.69
N ILE A 166 -12.00 -11.33 -3.65
CA ILE A 166 -13.38 -11.85 -3.75
C ILE A 166 -13.59 -12.56 -5.09
N THR A 167 -13.19 -11.92 -6.18
CA THR A 167 -13.43 -12.45 -7.53
C THR A 167 -12.64 -13.73 -7.77
N GLU A 168 -11.37 -13.75 -7.39
CA GLU A 168 -10.48 -14.90 -7.61
C GLU A 168 -10.75 -16.04 -6.62
N ALA A 169 -11.20 -15.77 -5.40
CA ALA A 169 -11.65 -16.80 -4.46
C ALA A 169 -12.89 -17.55 -4.96
N GLU A 170 -13.86 -16.83 -5.53
CA GLU A 170 -15.10 -17.44 -6.04
C GLU A 170 -15.00 -17.95 -7.48
N SER A 171 -13.93 -17.61 -8.21
CA SER A 171 -13.79 -17.99 -9.61
C SER A 171 -13.73 -19.51 -9.78
N ASP A 172 -14.60 -20.04 -10.65
CA ASP A 172 -14.60 -21.46 -11.02
C ASP A 172 -13.23 -21.96 -11.53
N ILE A 173 -12.40 -21.08 -12.08
CA ILE A 173 -11.06 -21.40 -12.59
C ILE A 173 -10.10 -21.80 -11.45
N ASN A 174 -10.21 -21.17 -10.29
CA ASN A 174 -9.30 -21.39 -9.17
C ASN A 174 -9.78 -22.50 -8.22
N ARG A 175 -11.02 -22.98 -8.40
CA ARG A 175 -11.67 -23.96 -7.54
C ARG A 175 -10.84 -25.25 -7.43
N GLY A 176 -10.33 -25.54 -6.24
CA GLY A 176 -9.54 -26.75 -5.96
C GLY A 176 -8.07 -26.68 -6.38
N SER A 177 -7.58 -25.51 -6.83
CA SER A 177 -6.16 -25.27 -7.13
C SER A 177 -5.33 -24.95 -5.87
N GLY A 178 -5.98 -24.68 -4.74
CA GLY A 178 -5.36 -24.16 -3.52
C GLY A 178 -5.13 -22.65 -3.54
N ASN A 179 -5.23 -21.99 -4.71
CA ASN A 179 -5.18 -20.53 -4.81
C ASN A 179 -6.45 -19.88 -4.25
N ASP A 180 -7.59 -20.55 -4.34
CA ASP A 180 -8.86 -20.15 -3.71
C ASP A 180 -8.66 -19.87 -2.22
N THR A 181 -8.03 -20.79 -1.48
CA THR A 181 -7.73 -20.60 -0.05
C THR A 181 -6.76 -19.45 0.23
N ALA A 182 -5.87 -19.12 -0.72
CA ALA A 182 -4.94 -18.01 -0.58
C ALA A 182 -5.65 -16.66 -0.77
N TYR A 183 -6.53 -16.54 -1.76
CA TYR A 183 -7.35 -15.35 -1.97
C TYR A 183 -8.39 -15.15 -0.86
N GLU A 184 -9.02 -16.23 -0.36
CA GLU A 184 -9.88 -16.18 0.83
C GLU A 184 -9.10 -15.66 2.04
N ALA A 185 -7.91 -16.21 2.28
CA ALA A 185 -7.04 -15.76 3.37
C ALA A 185 -6.70 -14.27 3.27
N ILE A 186 -6.43 -13.73 2.07
CA ILE A 186 -6.19 -12.30 1.85
C ILE A 186 -7.44 -11.48 2.16
N HIS A 187 -8.60 -11.91 1.66
CA HIS A 187 -9.88 -11.23 1.92
C HIS A 187 -10.23 -11.22 3.42
N GLU A 188 -9.88 -12.28 4.15
CA GLU A 188 -10.11 -12.39 5.59
C GLU A 188 -9.09 -11.62 6.44
N ARG A 189 -7.92 -11.21 5.92
CA ARG A 189 -6.94 -10.37 6.65
C ARG A 189 -7.57 -9.08 7.17
N GLY A 190 -8.59 -8.55 6.49
CA GLY A 190 -9.34 -7.36 6.92
C GLY A 190 -10.39 -7.58 8.01
N LYS A 191 -10.66 -8.84 8.42
CA LYS A 191 -11.80 -9.25 9.28
C LYS A 191 -11.37 -10.00 10.54
N ASP A 192 -10.41 -9.46 11.28
CA ASP A 192 -9.93 -9.94 12.62
C ASP A 192 -8.94 -11.10 12.64
N ARG A 193 -8.24 -11.41 11.52
CA ARG A 193 -7.16 -12.40 11.53
C ARG A 193 -5.89 -11.84 12.19
N GLU A 194 -5.28 -12.63 13.09
CA GLU A 194 -3.95 -12.31 13.61
C GLU A 194 -2.88 -12.39 12.50
N GLU A 195 -2.11 -11.32 12.35
CA GLU A 195 -1.01 -11.26 11.41
C GLU A 195 0.15 -12.15 11.86
N THR A 196 0.71 -12.89 10.91
CA THR A 196 1.88 -13.71 11.16
C THR A 196 3.14 -12.84 11.28
N GLU A 197 4.16 -13.34 11.96
CA GLU A 197 5.45 -12.64 12.09
C GLU A 197 6.08 -12.31 10.72
N GLY A 198 5.89 -13.17 9.71
CA GLY A 198 6.36 -12.93 8.35
C GLY A 198 5.66 -11.74 7.68
N GLU A 199 4.33 -11.68 7.76
CA GLU A 199 3.53 -10.56 7.23
C GLU A 199 3.88 -9.24 7.94
N LEU A 200 4.09 -9.28 9.26
CA LEU A 200 4.54 -8.11 10.02
C LEU A 200 5.93 -7.64 9.54
N ALA A 201 6.89 -8.55 9.40
CA ALA A 201 8.25 -8.21 9.00
C ALA A 201 8.30 -7.62 7.58
N GLU A 202 7.50 -8.16 6.67
CA GLU A 202 7.31 -7.64 5.32
C GLU A 202 6.75 -6.22 5.35
N ARG A 203 5.61 -5.99 6.03
CA ARG A 203 4.99 -4.66 6.13
C ARG A 203 5.90 -3.65 6.83
N MET A 204 6.67 -4.07 7.84
CA MET A 204 7.69 -3.24 8.50
C MET A 204 8.80 -2.84 7.54
N THR A 205 9.31 -3.79 6.75
CA THR A 205 10.34 -3.56 5.73
C THR A 205 9.82 -2.60 4.66
N GLN A 206 8.61 -2.83 4.17
CA GLN A 206 7.97 -2.02 3.15
C GLN A 206 7.71 -0.58 3.65
N SER A 207 7.17 -0.44 4.87
CA SER A 207 6.98 0.84 5.58
C SER A 207 8.31 1.60 5.68
N TYR A 208 9.35 0.94 6.18
CA TYR A 208 10.68 1.52 6.33
C TYR A 208 11.26 2.03 5.00
N LEU A 209 11.28 1.20 3.96
CA LEU A 209 11.78 1.58 2.63
C LEU A 209 10.95 2.72 2.01
N ARG A 210 9.63 2.74 2.21
CA ARG A 210 8.76 3.85 1.77
C ARG A 210 9.15 5.16 2.45
N LYS A 211 9.41 5.15 3.76
CA LYS A 211 9.86 6.35 4.46
C LYS A 211 11.15 6.88 3.90
N LEU A 212 12.11 5.99 3.61
CA LEU A 212 13.37 6.40 2.98
C LEU A 212 13.11 7.15 1.67
N SER A 213 12.19 6.65 0.83
CA SER A 213 11.81 7.31 -0.43
C SER A 213 11.11 8.67 -0.28
N TYR A 214 10.55 8.98 0.90
CA TYR A 214 9.91 10.26 1.18
C TYR A 214 10.81 11.27 1.87
N ASP A 215 11.69 10.77 2.73
CA ASP A 215 12.56 11.55 3.62
C ASP A 215 13.91 11.87 3.01
N TYR A 216 14.37 11.06 2.06
CA TYR A 216 15.68 11.17 1.42
C TYR A 216 15.53 11.16 -0.10
N ASP A 217 16.49 11.79 -0.76
CA ASP A 217 16.61 11.74 -2.22
C ASP A 217 17.35 10.45 -2.61
N VAL A 218 16.54 9.39 -2.80
CA VAL A 218 16.96 8.03 -3.17
C VAL A 218 16.38 7.64 -4.53
N PRO A 219 17.05 6.78 -5.31
CA PRO A 219 16.67 6.49 -6.70
C PRO A 219 15.51 5.49 -6.85
N PHE A 220 14.83 5.13 -5.75
CA PHE A 220 13.81 4.08 -5.75
C PHE A 220 12.50 4.53 -5.10
N LYS A 221 11.42 3.84 -5.47
CA LYS A 221 10.10 3.89 -4.84
C LYS A 221 9.61 2.49 -4.58
N VAL A 222 8.83 2.33 -3.51
CA VAL A 222 8.17 1.07 -3.20
C VAL A 222 6.73 1.13 -3.69
N ILE A 223 6.29 0.08 -4.36
CA ILE A 223 4.94 -0.11 -4.88
C ILE A 223 4.37 -1.38 -4.24
N ASP A 224 3.10 -1.35 -3.85
CA ASP A 224 2.38 -2.52 -3.34
C ASP A 224 2.23 -3.56 -4.46
N SER A 225 2.33 -4.84 -4.12
CA SER A 225 1.77 -5.88 -4.98
C SER A 225 0.26 -5.95 -4.75
N ASP A 226 -0.45 -6.40 -5.78
CA ASP A 226 -1.85 -6.78 -5.68
C ASP A 226 -1.94 -8.27 -5.31
N PRO A 227 -3.13 -8.77 -4.92
CA PRO A 227 -3.30 -10.17 -4.53
C PRO A 227 -2.91 -11.17 -5.62
N GLU A 228 -3.08 -10.83 -6.89
CA GLU A 228 -2.71 -11.71 -8.01
C GLU A 228 -1.19 -11.86 -8.08
N MET A 229 -0.44 -10.76 -7.95
CA MET A 229 1.02 -10.78 -7.89
C MET A 229 1.56 -11.50 -6.64
N ASP A 230 0.92 -11.36 -5.48
CA ASP A 230 1.29 -12.11 -4.25
C ASP A 230 1.04 -13.62 -4.43
N VAL A 231 -0.16 -14.00 -4.87
CA VAL A 231 -0.57 -15.40 -4.96
C VAL A 231 0.11 -16.11 -6.14
N GLU A 232 0.10 -15.52 -7.33
CA GLU A 232 0.57 -16.16 -8.55
C GLU A 232 2.07 -15.96 -8.78
N ASP A 233 2.57 -14.73 -8.61
CA ASP A 233 3.97 -14.36 -8.89
C ASP A 233 4.87 -14.38 -7.65
N LYS A 234 4.32 -14.56 -6.45
CA LYS A 234 5.08 -14.56 -5.19
C LYS A 234 5.84 -13.25 -4.97
N ILE A 235 5.23 -12.13 -5.39
CA ILE A 235 5.76 -10.78 -5.24
C ILE A 235 5.10 -10.13 -4.02
N ASP A 236 5.89 -9.86 -2.99
CA ASP A 236 5.43 -9.22 -1.76
C ASP A 236 5.38 -7.68 -1.93
N PHE A 237 6.33 -7.12 -2.69
CA PHE A 237 6.30 -5.72 -3.11
C PHE A 237 7.21 -5.48 -4.32
N ILE A 238 7.09 -4.30 -4.95
CA ILE A 238 7.90 -3.92 -6.12
C ILE A 238 8.78 -2.72 -5.77
N LEU A 239 10.05 -2.80 -6.14
CA LEU A 239 10.98 -1.67 -6.15
C LEU A 239 11.04 -1.09 -7.56
N ARG A 240 10.61 0.17 -7.70
CA ARG A 240 10.74 0.92 -8.95
C ARG A 240 11.91 1.88 -8.88
N PHE A 241 12.85 1.73 -9.79
CA PHE A 241 13.98 2.64 -9.97
C PHE A 241 13.69 3.58 -11.14
N ASP A 242 13.65 4.88 -10.87
CA ASP A 242 13.43 5.90 -11.89
C ASP A 242 14.81 6.33 -12.44
N GLY A 243 15.10 6.09 -13.74
CA GLY A 243 16.23 6.72 -14.43
C GLY A 243 17.56 5.95 -14.56
N HIS A 244 17.56 4.62 -14.38
CA HIS A 244 18.80 3.84 -14.35
C HIS A 244 19.44 3.59 -15.72
N ASP A 245 18.67 3.60 -16.82
CA ASP A 245 19.21 3.47 -18.17
C ASP A 245 18.29 4.14 -19.20
N ARG A 246 18.77 5.18 -19.89
CA ARG A 246 18.10 5.90 -20.99
C ARG A 246 16.67 6.43 -20.70
N GLY A 247 16.34 6.69 -19.43
CA GLY A 247 15.03 7.21 -19.03
C GLY A 247 13.93 6.15 -18.92
N VAL A 248 14.29 4.86 -18.91
CA VAL A 248 13.37 3.76 -18.66
C VAL A 248 13.33 3.45 -17.16
N SER A 249 12.13 3.33 -16.59
CA SER A 249 11.94 2.87 -15.21
C SER A 249 12.11 1.35 -15.14
N VAL A 250 12.83 0.86 -14.13
CA VAL A 250 13.00 -0.58 -13.87
C VAL A 250 12.20 -0.97 -12.63
N ASN A 251 11.30 -1.94 -12.79
CA ASN A 251 10.50 -2.55 -11.74
C ASN A 251 11.09 -3.92 -11.39
N VAL A 252 11.45 -4.12 -10.13
CA VAL A 252 11.90 -5.41 -9.60
C VAL A 252 10.93 -5.89 -8.54
N GLY A 253 10.36 -7.07 -8.74
CA GLY A 253 9.57 -7.76 -7.73
C GLY A 253 10.47 -8.29 -6.62
N VAL A 254 10.01 -8.17 -5.38
CA VAL A 254 10.72 -8.68 -4.21
C VAL A 254 9.85 -9.73 -3.54
N GLN A 255 10.41 -10.92 -3.36
CA GLN A 255 9.91 -11.89 -2.41
C GLN A 255 10.75 -11.81 -1.14
N PHE A 256 10.10 -11.57 -0.01
CA PHE A 256 10.68 -11.41 1.30
C PHE A 256 10.57 -12.69 2.14
N THR A 257 11.53 -12.89 3.04
CA THR A 257 11.49 -13.96 4.02
C THR A 257 12.38 -13.62 5.22
N THR A 258 11.90 -13.93 6.43
CA THR A 258 12.73 -13.89 7.64
C THR A 258 13.47 -15.20 7.89
N SER A 259 13.14 -16.26 7.14
CA SER A 259 13.77 -17.57 7.31
C SER A 259 15.19 -17.59 6.74
N VAL A 260 16.14 -18.00 7.57
CA VAL A 260 17.54 -18.30 7.20
C VAL A 260 17.78 -19.80 6.98
N LYS A 261 16.75 -20.64 7.09
CA LYS A 261 16.88 -22.09 6.92
C LYS A 261 17.13 -22.40 5.44
N GLU A 262 18.26 -23.04 5.16
CA GLU A 262 18.70 -23.36 3.79
C GLU A 262 17.63 -24.09 2.97
N MET A 263 16.96 -25.09 3.55
CA MET A 263 15.89 -25.82 2.87
C MET A 263 14.70 -24.94 2.50
N THR A 264 14.33 -23.97 3.34
CA THR A 264 13.26 -23.01 3.05
C THR A 264 13.68 -22.06 1.94
N ILE A 265 14.92 -21.55 2.00
CA ILE A 265 15.48 -20.65 0.97
C ILE A 265 15.52 -21.35 -0.38
N ARG A 266 16.08 -22.57 -0.46
CA ARG A 266 16.15 -23.34 -1.72
C ARG A 266 14.77 -23.60 -2.32
N LYS A 267 13.75 -23.86 -1.48
CA LYS A 267 12.37 -24.02 -1.94
C LYS A 267 11.83 -22.74 -2.54
N LYS A 268 12.03 -21.58 -1.89
CA LYS A 268 11.61 -20.27 -2.41
C LYS A 268 12.37 -19.90 -3.69
N GLU A 269 13.68 -20.15 -3.75
CA GLU A 269 14.49 -19.94 -4.96
C GLU A 269 13.97 -20.76 -6.15
N TYR A 270 13.60 -22.02 -5.92
CA TYR A 270 12.99 -22.85 -6.95
C TYR A 270 11.65 -22.26 -7.43
N GLN A 271 10.80 -21.79 -6.52
CA GLN A 271 9.54 -21.14 -6.86
C GLN A 271 9.76 -19.87 -7.71
N ILE A 272 10.67 -18.99 -7.29
CA ILE A 272 11.05 -17.78 -8.03
C ILE A 272 11.58 -18.13 -9.42
N ALA A 273 12.41 -19.17 -9.55
CA ALA A 273 12.94 -19.57 -10.84
C ALA A 273 11.84 -20.02 -11.81
N GLN A 274 10.73 -20.60 -11.32
CA GLN A 274 9.57 -20.91 -12.17
C GLN A 274 8.82 -19.65 -12.57
N VAL A 275 8.58 -18.74 -11.62
CA VAL A 275 7.90 -17.45 -11.89
C VAL A 275 8.69 -16.62 -12.90
N LYS A 276 10.02 -16.51 -12.74
CA LYS A 276 10.89 -15.79 -13.69
C LYS A 276 10.75 -16.31 -15.12
N LYS A 277 10.66 -17.62 -15.30
CA LYS A 277 10.48 -18.21 -16.64
C LYS A 277 9.15 -17.78 -17.26
N ARG A 278 8.07 -17.77 -16.47
CA ARG A 278 6.75 -17.29 -16.91
C ARG A 278 6.82 -15.80 -17.27
N LEU A 279 7.29 -14.95 -16.35
CA LEU A 279 7.39 -13.50 -16.58
C LEU A 279 8.26 -13.15 -17.79
N SER A 280 9.36 -13.88 -18.01
CA SER A 280 10.23 -13.65 -19.18
C SER A 280 9.57 -13.96 -20.53
N ALA A 281 8.50 -14.77 -20.54
CA ALA A 281 7.75 -15.10 -21.73
C ALA A 281 6.60 -14.10 -21.99
N GLU A 282 6.24 -13.30 -20.99
CA GLU A 282 5.17 -12.31 -21.07
C GLU A 282 5.71 -10.96 -21.55
N LYS A 283 5.13 -10.44 -22.64
CA LYS A 283 5.58 -9.20 -23.26
C LYS A 283 5.32 -7.97 -22.38
N ASP A 284 4.26 -8.02 -21.58
CA ASP A 284 3.76 -6.92 -20.76
C ASP A 284 3.88 -7.22 -19.26
N ALA A 285 4.91 -7.99 -18.87
CA ALA A 285 5.15 -8.36 -17.48
C ALA A 285 5.27 -7.12 -16.57
N PRO A 286 4.66 -7.12 -15.37
CA PRO A 286 4.65 -5.97 -14.46
C PRO A 286 6.04 -5.63 -13.89
N VAL A 287 6.94 -6.62 -13.87
CA VAL A 287 8.31 -6.52 -13.37
C VAL A 287 9.30 -7.10 -14.36
N GLN A 288 10.52 -6.54 -14.41
CA GLN A 288 11.61 -7.02 -15.27
C GLN A 288 12.47 -8.08 -14.59
N ASP A 289 12.47 -8.14 -13.26
CA ASP A 289 13.16 -9.17 -12.49
C ASP A 289 12.42 -9.45 -11.18
N LEU A 290 12.75 -10.59 -10.55
CA LEU A 290 12.21 -11.03 -9.26
C LEU A 290 13.36 -11.48 -8.35
N ILE A 291 13.48 -10.93 -7.15
CA ILE A 291 14.57 -11.30 -6.22
C ILE A 291 14.03 -11.92 -4.93
N LEU A 292 14.78 -12.89 -4.39
CA LEU A 292 14.57 -13.39 -3.04
C LEU A 292 15.43 -12.59 -2.05
N VAL A 293 14.78 -11.95 -1.09
CA VAL A 293 15.43 -11.26 0.01
C VAL A 293 15.18 -12.02 1.30
N SER A 294 16.25 -12.55 1.88
CA SER A 294 16.22 -13.23 3.18
C SER A 294 16.93 -12.37 4.22
N ILE A 295 16.16 -11.79 5.16
CA ILE A 295 16.69 -10.93 6.21
C ILE A 295 16.21 -11.47 7.57
N PRO A 296 17.13 -11.95 8.44
CA PRO A 296 16.75 -12.43 9.77
C PRO A 296 16.36 -11.29 10.69
N ILE A 297 15.07 -10.97 10.78
CA ILE A 297 14.52 -9.98 11.71
C ILE A 297 13.82 -10.70 12.86
N HIS A 298 14.57 -10.98 13.93
CA HIS A 298 14.07 -11.75 15.08
C HIS A 298 13.23 -10.94 16.07
N GLU A 299 13.28 -9.60 15.99
CA GLU A 299 12.61 -8.70 16.94
C GLU A 299 11.23 -8.21 16.46
N THR A 300 10.74 -8.70 15.32
CA THR A 300 9.53 -8.20 14.64
C THR A 300 8.30 -8.19 15.56
N LEU A 301 7.96 -9.33 16.16
CA LEU A 301 6.75 -9.44 16.98
C LEU A 301 6.86 -8.62 18.28
N GLU A 302 8.04 -8.60 18.89
CA GLU A 302 8.31 -7.83 20.11
C GLU A 302 8.15 -6.33 19.84
N VAL A 303 8.80 -5.84 18.79
CA VAL A 303 8.75 -4.43 18.38
C VAL A 303 7.33 -4.02 18.01
N TYR A 304 6.63 -4.83 17.22
CA TYR A 304 5.23 -4.57 16.87
C TYR A 304 4.33 -4.51 18.12
N THR A 305 4.48 -5.47 19.02
CA THR A 305 3.70 -5.52 20.27
C THR A 305 3.98 -4.32 21.16
N ALA A 306 5.25 -3.91 21.30
CA ALA A 306 5.64 -2.74 22.06
C ALA A 306 5.04 -1.45 21.47
N TRP A 307 5.10 -1.31 20.14
CA TRP A 307 4.49 -0.17 19.44
C TRP A 307 2.97 -0.15 19.57
N ASN A 308 2.29 -1.28 19.38
CA ASN A 308 0.83 -1.36 19.41
C ASN A 308 0.25 -1.20 20.83
N LYS A 309 0.97 -1.68 21.86
CA LYS A 309 0.60 -1.49 23.28
C LYS A 309 0.80 -0.04 23.74
N ASN A 310 1.66 0.72 23.08
CA ASN A 310 1.79 2.14 23.38
C ASN A 310 0.48 2.83 22.98
N LYS A 311 -0.31 3.23 23.99
CA LYS A 311 -1.57 3.96 23.79
C LYS A 311 -1.42 5.17 22.87
N LYS A 312 -0.23 5.75 22.81
CA LYS A 312 0.09 6.91 21.98
C LYS A 312 0.35 6.55 20.52
N LYS A 313 0.56 5.28 20.16
CA LYS A 313 1.05 4.78 18.85
C LYS A 313 2.02 5.78 18.22
N ASN A 314 3.27 5.78 18.68
CA ASN A 314 4.27 6.76 18.25
C ASN A 314 4.31 6.84 16.71
N PRO A 315 4.50 8.05 16.15
CA PRO A 315 4.60 8.21 14.71
C PRO A 315 5.75 7.37 14.15
N GLY A 316 5.58 6.91 12.91
CA GLY A 316 6.57 6.08 12.23
C GLY A 316 6.36 4.58 12.46
N GLY A 317 5.18 4.13 12.89
CA GLY A 317 4.92 2.70 13.01
C GLY A 317 5.92 1.92 13.91
N PRO A 318 5.88 0.59 13.88
CA PRO A 318 6.76 -0.25 14.66
C PRO A 318 8.21 -0.20 14.18
N ASP A 319 8.48 0.02 12.90
CA ASP A 319 9.85 0.08 12.35
C ASP A 319 10.66 1.28 12.87
N ALA A 320 9.99 2.30 13.44
CA ALA A 320 10.66 3.38 14.17
C ALA A 320 11.46 2.88 15.38
N LEU A 321 11.02 1.79 16.02
CA LEU A 321 11.66 1.20 17.21
C LEU A 321 12.84 0.28 16.87
N TRP A 322 13.08 -0.03 15.58
CA TRP A 322 14.25 -0.79 15.19
C TRP A 322 15.54 -0.05 15.52
N SER A 323 16.52 -0.84 15.95
CA SER A 323 17.90 -0.38 16.11
C SER A 323 18.45 0.13 14.77
N LYS A 324 19.49 0.95 14.84
CA LYS A 324 20.16 1.45 13.63
C LYS A 324 20.79 0.30 12.84
N GLU A 325 21.28 -0.70 13.55
CA GLU A 325 21.85 -1.93 13.02
C GLU A 325 20.80 -2.74 12.25
N THR A 326 19.59 -2.90 12.80
CA THR A 326 18.47 -3.57 12.11
C THR A 326 18.07 -2.79 10.85
N LYS A 327 17.94 -1.46 10.95
CA LYS A 327 17.62 -0.59 9.81
C LYS A 327 18.65 -0.69 8.68
N ARG A 328 19.94 -0.76 9.03
CA ARG A 328 21.03 -0.97 8.09
C ARG A 328 20.96 -2.36 7.44
N LEU A 329 20.79 -3.40 8.26
CA LEU A 329 20.68 -4.78 7.80
C LEU A 329 19.54 -4.96 6.79
N VAL A 330 18.39 -4.34 7.05
CA VAL A 330 17.24 -4.38 6.14
C VAL A 330 17.55 -3.67 4.83
N PHE A 331 18.14 -2.47 4.91
CA PHE A 331 18.51 -1.70 3.73
C PHE A 331 19.52 -2.47 2.87
N GLU A 332 20.69 -2.79 3.42
CA GLU A 332 21.75 -3.51 2.69
C GLU A 332 21.26 -4.88 2.19
N GLY A 333 20.49 -5.62 2.99
CA GLY A 333 19.96 -6.94 2.62
C GLY A 333 19.03 -6.91 1.41
N VAL A 334 18.21 -5.86 1.27
CA VAL A 334 17.34 -5.68 0.10
C VAL A 334 18.17 -5.31 -1.14
N PHE A 335 19.08 -4.33 -1.02
CA PHE A 335 19.81 -3.82 -2.18
C PHE A 335 20.98 -4.70 -2.62
N ALA A 336 21.56 -5.54 -1.76
CA ALA A 336 22.64 -6.45 -2.13
C ALA A 336 22.26 -7.45 -3.24
N LYS A 337 20.96 -7.74 -3.41
CA LYS A 337 20.46 -8.60 -4.48
C LYS A 337 20.26 -7.88 -5.81
N LEU A 338 20.44 -6.57 -5.86
CA LEU A 338 20.17 -5.70 -7.00
C LEU A 338 21.44 -5.25 -7.73
N HIS A 339 22.51 -6.06 -7.71
CA HIS A 339 23.83 -5.74 -8.30
C HIS A 339 23.82 -5.33 -9.79
N ASN A 340 22.80 -5.73 -10.56
CA ASN A 340 22.64 -5.33 -11.96
C ASN A 340 22.00 -3.95 -12.14
N ILE A 341 21.48 -3.39 -11.05
CA ILE A 341 20.88 -2.06 -10.98
C ILE A 341 21.84 -1.19 -10.18
N ILE A 342 21.94 -1.41 -8.88
CA ILE A 342 22.78 -0.60 -7.99
C ILE A 342 24.07 -1.33 -7.60
N THR A 343 25.20 -0.62 -7.67
CA THR A 343 26.51 -1.15 -7.26
C THR A 343 26.68 -1.14 -5.74
N GLU A 344 27.60 -1.97 -5.23
CA GLU A 344 27.90 -2.02 -3.79
C GLU A 344 28.36 -0.67 -3.23
N ASP A 345 29.21 0.06 -3.97
CA ASP A 345 29.67 1.40 -3.60
C ASP A 345 28.51 2.41 -3.54
N GLU A 346 27.54 2.32 -4.46
CA GLU A 346 26.35 3.16 -4.43
C GLU A 346 25.45 2.83 -3.23
N ILE A 347 25.29 1.55 -2.87
CA ILE A 347 24.54 1.16 -1.67
C ILE A 347 25.18 1.76 -0.42
N ILE A 348 26.50 1.65 -0.28
CA ILE A 348 27.25 2.20 0.86
C ILE A 348 27.09 3.72 0.90
N SER A 349 27.29 4.40 -0.23
CA SER A 349 27.17 5.86 -0.32
C SER A 349 25.75 6.35 0.01
N LEU A 350 24.71 5.66 -0.46
CA LEU A 350 23.32 5.96 -0.12
C LEU A 350 23.06 5.77 1.37
N TRP A 351 23.58 4.70 1.97
CA TRP A 351 23.42 4.45 3.40
C TRP A 351 24.11 5.53 4.24
N GLU A 352 25.34 5.92 3.90
CA GLU A 352 26.07 6.97 4.60
C GLU A 352 25.33 8.32 4.55
N LYS A 353 24.74 8.66 3.39
CA LYS A 353 23.89 9.84 3.23
C LYS A 353 22.69 9.77 4.17
N ILE A 354 21.94 8.66 4.15
CA ILE A 354 20.78 8.43 5.01
C ILE A 354 21.18 8.55 6.50
N GLU A 355 22.27 7.91 6.88
CA GLU A 355 22.78 7.86 8.26
C GLU A 355 23.20 9.25 8.78
N SER A 356 23.88 10.03 7.94
CA SER A 356 24.29 11.40 8.28
C SER A 356 23.08 12.31 8.54
N GLU A 357 22.04 12.16 7.71
CA GLU A 357 20.81 12.94 7.85
C GLU A 357 19.95 12.48 9.04
N MET A 358 19.90 11.17 9.33
CA MET A 358 19.22 10.64 10.52
C MET A 358 19.79 11.22 11.82
N THR A 359 21.12 11.33 11.89
CA THR A 359 21.82 11.85 13.06
C THR A 359 21.59 13.35 13.26
N THR A 360 21.34 14.09 12.18
CA THR A 360 21.06 15.54 12.23
C THR A 360 19.60 15.85 12.62
N ARG A 361 18.69 14.89 12.42
CA ARG A 361 17.25 15.05 12.67
C ARG A 361 16.82 14.66 14.10
N HIS A 362 17.59 13.82 14.79
CA HIS A 362 17.44 13.56 16.23
C HIS A 362 18.19 14.59 17.05
#